data_AF-A0A2E6YG22-F1
#
_entry.id   AF-A0A2E6YG22-F1
#
_cell.length_a   1.000
_cell.length_b   1.000
_cell.length_c   1.000
_cell.angle_alpha   90.00
_cell.angle_beta   90.00
_cell.angle_gamma   90.00
#
_symmetry.space_group_name_H-M   'P 1'
#
loop_
_entity.id
_entity.type
_entity.pdbx_description
1 polymer ?
#
loop_
_entity_poly.entity_id
_entity_poly.type
_entity_poly.pdbx_seq_one_letter_code
_entity_poly.pdbx_strand_id
1 'polypeptide(L)'
;MKYWWIRIFGRFHVFVYIITNGYLMNRWGKIRFLILLHTGRKSKKIRKTPLLYLPLNGGYVVVASYAGNANHPDWFLNLCKNPIAEIIIGSVKKSVDATIITGDMRPDIWSKLVSLYSGYNTYQSRTDREIPLVFLKPIKH
;
A
#
# COMPACT_ATOMS: atom_id res chain seq x y z
N MET A 1 25.80 1.83 3.91
CA MET A 1 25.65 0.85 5.02
C MET A 1 24.31 0.13 4.87
N LYS A 2 24.30 -1.20 4.90
CA LYS A 2 23.28 -2.08 4.28
C LYS A 2 21.92 -2.13 5.03
N TYR A 3 20.85 -1.67 4.39
CA TYR A 3 19.44 -1.86 4.79
C TYR A 3 18.91 -3.30 4.60
N TRP A 4 19.75 -4.31 4.82
CA TRP A 4 19.41 -5.73 4.61
C TRP A 4 18.32 -6.21 5.60
N TRP A 5 18.26 -5.59 6.78
CA TRP A 5 17.35 -5.92 7.87
C TRP A 5 15.92 -5.38 7.70
N ILE A 6 15.71 -4.31 6.93
CA ILE A 6 14.35 -3.78 6.66
C ILE A 6 13.57 -4.73 5.75
N ARG A 7 14.28 -5.43 4.84
CA ARG A 7 13.71 -6.57 4.12
C ARG A 7 13.43 -7.75 5.05
N ILE A 8 14.01 -7.87 6.24
CA ILE A 8 13.83 -9.04 7.11
C ILE A 8 12.78 -8.77 8.20
N PHE A 9 12.80 -7.59 8.84
CA PHE A 9 11.91 -7.25 9.97
C PHE A 9 10.58 -6.58 9.58
N GLY A 10 10.56 -5.76 8.52
CA GLY A 10 9.29 -5.29 7.94
C GLY A 10 8.52 -6.43 7.25
N ARG A 11 9.26 -7.46 6.81
CA ARG A 11 8.67 -8.75 6.44
C ARG A 11 8.15 -9.46 7.67
N PHE A 12 8.85 -9.56 8.79
CA PHE A 12 8.42 -10.36 9.94
C PHE A 12 6.95 -10.18 10.38
N HIS A 13 6.43 -8.96 10.55
CA HIS A 13 5.03 -8.74 10.95
C HIS A 13 3.99 -9.09 9.84
N VAL A 14 4.32 -8.79 8.58
CA VAL A 14 3.50 -9.12 7.40
C VAL A 14 3.65 -10.60 6.97
N PHE A 15 4.79 -11.19 7.27
CA PHE A 15 5.20 -12.58 7.05
C PHE A 15 4.53 -13.50 8.06
N VAL A 16 4.39 -13.06 9.32
CA VAL A 16 3.55 -13.73 10.33
C VAL A 16 2.10 -13.80 9.87
N TYR A 17 1.52 -12.69 9.37
CA TYR A 17 0.16 -12.68 8.81
C TYR A 17 -0.05 -13.66 7.64
N ILE A 18 0.97 -13.84 6.77
CA ILE A 18 0.94 -14.78 5.64
C ILE A 18 1.17 -16.24 6.09
N ILE A 19 2.04 -16.49 7.07
CA ILE A 19 2.36 -17.85 7.56
C ILE A 19 1.23 -18.44 8.40
N THR A 20 0.52 -17.63 9.17
CA THR A 20 -0.54 -18.13 10.06
C THR A 20 -1.89 -18.28 9.36
N ASN A 21 -1.96 -18.14 8.03
CA ASN A 21 -3.18 -18.26 7.23
C ASN A 21 -4.37 -17.47 7.81
N GLY A 22 -4.12 -16.29 8.39
CA GLY A 22 -5.14 -15.44 8.99
C GLY A 22 -5.69 -15.88 10.36
N TYR A 23 -5.08 -16.86 11.05
CA TYR A 23 -5.50 -17.28 12.41
C TYR A 23 -5.12 -16.26 13.50
N LEU A 24 -4.11 -15.43 13.25
CA LEU A 24 -3.78 -14.25 14.07
C LEU A 24 -3.91 -12.96 13.25
N MET A 25 -4.48 -11.91 13.87
CA MET A 25 -4.51 -10.52 13.39
C MET A 25 -5.22 -10.24 12.04
N ASN A 26 -6.26 -11.00 11.69
CA ASN A 26 -7.06 -10.76 10.48
C ASN A 26 -7.84 -9.41 10.48
N ARG A 27 -7.90 -8.73 11.63
CA ARG A 27 -8.37 -7.35 11.84
C ARG A 27 -7.57 -6.75 12.98
N TRP A 28 -7.05 -5.53 12.79
CA TRP A 28 -6.57 -4.70 13.91
C TRP A 28 -7.57 -3.56 14.07
N GLY A 29 -8.62 -3.81 14.85
CA GLY A 29 -9.78 -2.93 14.94
C GLY A 29 -10.41 -2.69 13.56
N LYS A 30 -10.32 -1.45 13.07
CA LYS A 30 -10.92 -0.99 11.80
C LYS A 30 -10.00 -1.21 10.58
N ILE A 31 -8.74 -1.59 10.77
CA ILE A 31 -7.75 -1.71 9.70
C ILE A 31 -8.02 -2.94 8.83
N ARG A 32 -8.04 -2.75 7.51
CA ARG A 32 -8.22 -3.80 6.49
C ARG A 32 -7.08 -3.79 5.49
N PHE A 33 -6.80 -4.94 4.92
CA PHE A 33 -5.73 -5.14 3.94
C PHE A 33 -6.26 -5.61 2.59
N LEU A 34 -5.54 -5.24 1.54
CA LEU A 34 -5.68 -5.79 0.20
C LEU A 34 -4.32 -6.36 -0.25
N ILE A 35 -4.33 -7.29 -1.20
CA ILE A 35 -3.12 -7.71 -1.91
C ILE A 35 -3.08 -7.00 -3.25
N LEU A 36 -2.10 -6.14 -3.46
CA LEU A 36 -1.81 -5.51 -4.75
C LEU A 36 -0.95 -6.46 -5.60
N LEU A 37 -1.45 -6.82 -6.78
CA LEU A 37 -0.70 -7.50 -7.83
C LEU A 37 -0.22 -6.44 -8.83
N HIS A 38 1.09 -6.26 -8.93
CA HIS A 38 1.70 -5.25 -9.81
C HIS A 38 2.83 -5.85 -10.64
N THR A 39 3.09 -5.26 -11.80
CA THR A 39 4.12 -5.70 -12.73
C THR A 39 5.45 -5.03 -12.41
N GLY A 40 6.49 -5.83 -12.11
CA GLY A 40 7.82 -5.30 -11.84
C GLY A 40 8.38 -4.50 -13.02
N ARG A 41 8.66 -3.21 -12.86
CA ARG A 41 9.06 -2.32 -13.98
C ARG A 41 10.31 -2.80 -14.74
N LYS A 42 11.24 -3.43 -14.01
CA LYS A 42 12.47 -4.05 -14.55
C LYS A 42 12.25 -5.52 -14.92
N SER A 43 11.74 -6.33 -13.99
CA SER A 43 11.68 -7.79 -14.16
C SER A 43 10.50 -8.29 -15.00
N LYS A 44 9.49 -7.46 -15.27
CA LYS A 44 8.21 -7.80 -15.91
C LYS A 44 7.36 -8.89 -15.23
N LYS A 45 7.88 -9.55 -14.19
CA LYS A 45 7.15 -10.50 -13.35
C LYS A 45 6.07 -9.81 -12.50
N ILE A 46 4.94 -10.50 -12.32
CA ILE A 46 3.91 -10.13 -11.34
C ILE A 46 4.46 -10.27 -9.92
N ARG A 47 4.22 -9.27 -9.09
CA ARG A 47 4.60 -9.20 -7.68
C ARG A 47 3.35 -8.96 -6.84
N LYS A 48 3.32 -9.53 -5.64
CA LYS A 48 2.23 -9.37 -4.68
C LYS A 48 2.70 -8.54 -3.50
N THR A 49 1.92 -7.54 -3.10
CA THR A 49 2.25 -6.67 -1.97
C THR A 49 1.00 -6.42 -1.12
N PRO A 50 0.98 -6.86 0.15
CA PRO A 50 -0.11 -6.55 1.06
C PRO A 50 -0.03 -5.08 1.50
N LEU A 51 -1.17 -4.39 1.48
CA LEU A 51 -1.27 -2.97 1.82
C LEU A 51 -2.53 -2.71 2.64
N LEU A 52 -2.41 -1.85 3.66
CA LEU A 52 -3.57 -1.21 4.28
C LEU A 52 -4.24 -0.33 3.23
N TYR A 53 -5.57 -0.33 3.20
CA TYR A 53 -6.33 0.53 2.31
C TYR A 53 -7.46 1.27 3.02
N LEU A 54 -7.81 2.43 2.47
CA LEU A 54 -8.99 3.22 2.81
C LEU A 54 -9.99 3.15 1.65
N PRO A 55 -11.23 2.64 1.83
CA PRO A 55 -12.28 2.80 0.84
C PRO A 55 -12.60 4.29 0.63
N LEU A 56 -12.66 4.75 -0.62
CA LEU A 56 -12.97 6.14 -0.95
C LEU A 56 -13.66 6.20 -2.32
N ASN A 57 -14.83 6.84 -2.43
CA ASN A 57 -15.51 7.12 -3.70
C ASN A 57 -15.59 5.92 -4.67
N GLY A 58 -15.93 4.73 -4.17
CA GLY A 58 -16.03 3.50 -4.96
C GLY A 58 -14.69 2.84 -5.34
N GLY A 59 -13.56 3.43 -4.94
CA GLY A 59 -12.22 2.87 -5.06
C GLY A 59 -11.50 2.73 -3.72
N TYR A 60 -10.18 2.65 -3.79
CA TYR A 60 -9.34 2.34 -2.63
C TYR A 60 -8.08 3.20 -2.61
N VAL A 61 -7.75 3.82 -1.49
CA VAL A 61 -6.50 4.55 -1.30
C VAL A 61 -5.50 3.65 -0.58
N VAL A 62 -4.29 3.53 -1.14
CA VAL A 62 -3.15 2.86 -0.51
C VAL A 62 -1.98 3.83 -0.32
N VAL A 63 -1.13 3.58 0.67
CA VAL A 63 -0.09 4.52 1.11
C VAL A 63 1.31 3.97 0.84
N ALA A 64 2.12 4.69 0.05
CA ALA A 64 3.52 4.37 -0.24
C ALA A 64 4.46 4.84 0.87
N SER A 65 4.14 4.49 2.12
CA SER A 65 4.86 4.98 3.30
C SER A 65 6.25 4.37 3.43
N TYR A 66 6.41 3.09 3.09
CA TYR A 66 7.62 2.30 3.34
C TYR A 66 8.23 2.53 4.74
N ALA A 67 7.36 2.62 5.75
CA ALA A 67 7.70 2.91 7.15
C ALA A 67 8.51 4.22 7.36
N GLY A 68 8.37 5.19 6.45
CA GLY A 68 9.12 6.45 6.47
C GLY A 68 10.53 6.33 5.88
N ASN A 69 10.81 5.30 5.07
CA ASN A 69 12.10 5.20 4.39
C ASN A 69 12.28 6.38 3.40
N ALA A 70 13.50 6.88 3.25
CA ALA A 70 13.83 7.92 2.27
C ALA A 70 13.51 7.50 0.82
N ASN A 71 13.54 6.20 0.52
CA ASN A 71 13.16 5.68 -0.80
C ASN A 71 11.67 5.35 -0.89
N HIS A 72 11.14 5.42 -2.11
CA HIS A 72 9.83 4.87 -2.41
C HIS A 72 9.85 3.33 -2.45
N PRO A 73 8.74 2.67 -2.07
CA PRO A 73 8.65 1.22 -2.20
C PRO A 73 8.55 0.81 -3.68
N ASP A 74 9.10 -0.36 -4.02
CA ASP A 74 9.15 -0.82 -5.41
C ASP A 74 7.78 -0.92 -6.08
N TRP A 75 6.73 -1.29 -5.35
CA TRP A 75 5.37 -1.39 -5.89
C TRP A 75 4.85 -0.03 -6.38
N PHE A 76 5.18 1.06 -5.68
CA PHE A 76 4.77 2.40 -6.05
C PHE A 76 5.46 2.81 -7.35
N LEU A 77 6.78 2.60 -7.42
CA LEU A 77 7.57 2.86 -8.62
C LEU A 77 7.16 1.98 -9.80
N ASN A 78 6.64 0.77 -9.54
CA ASN A 78 6.07 -0.09 -10.57
C ASN A 78 4.75 0.48 -11.10
N LEU A 79 3.84 0.93 -10.22
CA LEU A 79 2.58 1.58 -10.62
C LEU A 79 2.80 2.89 -11.38
N CYS A 80 3.83 3.67 -11.02
CA CYS A 80 4.21 4.86 -11.78
C CYS A 80 4.59 4.53 -13.23
N LYS A 81 5.10 3.32 -13.50
CA LYS A 81 5.49 2.87 -14.85
C LYS A 81 4.34 2.16 -15.58
N ASN A 82 3.51 1.41 -14.86
CA ASN A 82 2.34 0.74 -15.38
C ASN A 82 1.21 0.85 -14.34
N PRO A 83 0.23 1.75 -14.55
CA PRO A 83 -0.80 2.02 -13.55
C PRO A 83 -1.87 0.92 -13.48
N ILE A 84 -1.94 0.02 -14.47
CA ILE A 84 -2.88 -1.09 -14.47
C ILE A 84 -2.37 -2.21 -13.57
N ALA A 85 -3.20 -2.59 -12.61
CA ALA A 85 -2.90 -3.59 -11.60
C ALA A 85 -4.15 -4.41 -11.26
N GLU A 86 -3.97 -5.40 -10.39
CA GLU A 86 -5.09 -6.11 -9.79
C GLU A 86 -5.00 -6.04 -8.27
N ILE A 87 -6.14 -6.06 -7.61
CA ILE A 87 -6.24 -6.17 -6.16
C ILE A 87 -7.04 -7.40 -5.78
N ILE A 88 -6.68 -8.01 -4.65
CA ILE A 88 -7.46 -9.07 -4.01
C ILE A 88 -7.89 -8.57 -2.63
N ILE A 89 -9.21 -8.60 -2.39
CA ILE A 89 -9.83 -8.29 -1.10
C ILE A 89 -10.74 -9.46 -0.74
N GLY A 90 -10.35 -10.24 0.28
CA GLY A 90 -11.01 -11.51 0.57
C GLY A 90 -10.91 -12.46 -0.63
N SER A 91 -12.04 -13.00 -1.09
CA SER A 91 -12.15 -13.84 -2.29
C SER A 91 -12.28 -13.07 -3.59
N VAL A 92 -12.44 -11.74 -3.54
CA VAL A 92 -12.75 -10.93 -4.72
C VAL A 92 -11.47 -10.37 -5.33
N LYS A 93 -11.26 -10.66 -6.62
CA LYS A 93 -10.20 -10.07 -7.44
C LYS A 93 -10.78 -8.97 -8.33
N LYS A 94 -10.12 -7.82 -8.42
CA LYS A 94 -10.55 -6.67 -9.25
C LYS A 94 -9.37 -6.12 -10.03
N SER A 95 -9.58 -5.78 -11.29
CA SER A 95 -8.64 -4.92 -12.03
C SER A 95 -8.82 -3.47 -11.60
N VAL A 96 -7.73 -2.73 -11.50
CA VAL A 96 -7.71 -1.33 -11.07
C VAL A 96 -6.77 -0.50 -11.94
N ASP A 97 -7.11 0.78 -12.08
CA ASP A 97 -6.23 1.83 -12.58
C ASP A 97 -5.73 2.67 -11.39
N ALA A 98 -4.41 2.85 -11.30
CA ALA A 98 -3.73 3.53 -10.22
C ALA A 98 -3.41 4.99 -10.56
N THR A 99 -3.91 5.91 -9.75
CA THR A 99 -3.64 7.35 -9.89
C THR A 99 -3.00 7.89 -8.60
N ILE A 100 -1.94 8.67 -8.73
CA ILE A 100 -1.32 9.35 -7.59
C ILE A 100 -2.22 10.52 -7.18
N ILE A 101 -2.63 10.55 -5.92
CA ILE A 101 -3.39 11.67 -5.36
C ILE A 101 -2.41 12.81 -5.09
N THR A 102 -2.70 13.96 -5.67
CA THR A 102 -1.93 15.20 -5.53
C THR A 102 -2.87 16.37 -5.24
N GLY A 103 -2.30 17.52 -4.84
CA GLY A 103 -3.05 18.76 -4.64
C GLY A 103 -4.01 18.74 -3.44
N ASP A 104 -5.05 19.56 -3.53
CA ASP A 104 -5.88 20.00 -2.40
C ASP A 104 -6.70 18.89 -1.74
N MET A 105 -6.93 17.76 -2.42
CA MET A 105 -7.66 16.63 -1.82
C MET A 105 -6.81 15.82 -0.85
N ARG A 106 -5.48 15.97 -0.90
CA ARG A 106 -4.57 15.13 -0.13
C ARG A 106 -4.71 15.30 1.40
N PRO A 107 -4.77 16.52 1.98
CA PRO A 107 -4.85 16.70 3.44
C PRO A 107 -6.05 15.98 4.06
N ASP A 108 -7.23 16.06 3.42
CA ASP A 108 -8.44 15.41 3.90
C ASP A 108 -8.32 13.88 3.89
N ILE A 109 -7.74 13.33 2.82
CA ILE A 109 -7.51 11.88 2.70
C ILE A 109 -6.44 11.43 3.69
N TRP A 110 -5.39 12.22 3.89
CA TRP A 110 -4.35 11.95 4.88
C TRP A 110 -4.92 11.90 6.30
N SER A 111 -5.77 12.87 6.66
CA SER A 111 -6.47 12.88 7.96
C SER A 111 -7.25 11.57 8.18
N LYS A 112 -8.05 11.13 7.19
CA LYS A 112 -8.79 9.86 7.24
C LYS A 112 -7.85 8.65 7.40
N LEU A 113 -6.71 8.64 6.71
CA LEU A 113 -5.70 7.59 6.81
C LEU A 113 -5.05 7.55 8.18
N VAL A 114 -4.75 8.69 8.79
CA VAL A 114 -4.20 8.80 10.15
C VAL A 114 -5.23 8.37 11.19
N SER A 115 -6.51 8.73 11.02
CA SER A 115 -7.59 8.22 11.87
C SER A 115 -7.73 6.69 11.78
N LEU A 116 -7.43 6.11 10.62
CA LEU A 116 -7.42 4.66 10.42
C LEU A 116 -6.16 4.01 11.00
N TYR A 117 -5.00 4.64 10.84
CA TYR A 117 -3.72 4.19 11.35
C TYR A 117 -2.79 5.38 11.68
N SER A 118 -2.69 5.69 12.98
CA SER A 118 -1.94 6.84 13.48
C SER A 118 -0.44 6.79 13.18
N GLY A 119 0.11 5.59 12.95
CA GLY A 119 1.52 5.40 12.60
C GLY A 119 1.94 6.09 11.29
N TYR A 120 1.00 6.49 10.42
CA TYR A 120 1.33 7.25 9.23
C TYR A 120 1.98 8.61 9.52
N ASN A 121 1.57 9.30 10.59
CA ASN A 121 2.23 10.55 10.99
C ASN A 121 3.66 10.31 11.44
N THR A 122 3.90 9.25 12.23
CA THR A 122 5.26 8.83 12.61
C THR A 122 6.11 8.48 11.39
N TYR A 123 5.52 7.91 10.33
CA TYR A 123 6.26 7.60 9.11
C TYR A 123 6.57 8.86 8.31
N GLN A 124 5.64 9.80 8.20
CA GLN A 124 5.86 11.06 7.50
C GLN A 124 6.92 11.91 8.21
N SER A 125 6.96 11.90 9.54
CA SER A 125 7.98 12.65 10.30
C SER A 125 9.39 12.06 10.19
N ARG A 126 9.55 10.85 9.63
CA ARG A 126 10.86 10.18 9.45
C ARG A 126 11.50 10.46 8.09
N THR A 127 10.82 11.19 7.21
CA THR A 127 11.32 11.43 5.85
C THR A 127 10.88 12.79 5.32
N ASP A 128 11.77 13.42 4.56
CA ASP A 128 11.49 14.72 3.92
C ASP A 128 10.61 14.58 2.67
N ARG A 129 10.46 13.37 2.12
CA ARG A 129 9.58 13.16 0.97
C ARG A 129 8.12 13.18 1.42
N GLU A 130 7.28 13.79 0.61
CA GLU A 130 5.84 13.57 0.76
C GLU A 130 5.51 12.09 0.52
N ILE A 131 4.86 11.42 1.47
CA ILE A 131 4.49 10.01 1.33
C ILE A 131 3.37 9.89 0.29
N PRO A 132 3.59 9.22 -0.86
CA PRO A 132 2.57 9.19 -1.91
C PRO A 132 1.31 8.43 -1.47
N LEU A 133 0.15 8.99 -1.84
CA LEU A 133 -1.14 8.33 -1.77
C LEU A 133 -1.53 7.90 -3.17
N VAL A 134 -1.98 6.65 -3.31
CA VAL A 134 -2.39 6.09 -4.60
C VAL A 134 -3.84 5.68 -4.52
N PHE A 135 -4.67 6.27 -5.36
CA PHE A 135 -6.05 5.86 -5.58
C PHE A 135 -6.09 4.72 -6.59
N LEU A 136 -6.76 3.64 -6.24
CA LEU A 136 -6.99 2.47 -7.08
C LEU A 136 -8.47 2.48 -7.46
N LYS A 137 -8.75 2.86 -8.71
CA LYS A 137 -10.09 2.89 -9.27
C LYS A 137 -10.40 1.53 -9.91
N PRO A 138 -11.43 0.79 -9.45
CA PRO A 138 -11.87 -0.41 -10.15
C PRO A 138 -12.23 -0.09 -11.61
N ILE A 139 -11.71 -0.90 -12.52
CA ILE A 139 -12.07 -0.85 -13.94
C ILE A 139 -12.86 -2.12 -14.29
N LYS A 140 -13.94 -1.95 -15.05
CA LYS A 140 -14.62 -3.08 -15.68
C LYS A 140 -13.81 -3.45 -16.92
N HIS A 141 -13.54 -4.74 -17.08
CA HIS A 141 -13.25 -5.28 -18.40
C HIS A 141 -14.57 -5.41 -19.16
#